data_AF-A0AA43EN89-F1
#
_entry.id   AF-A0AA43EN89-F1
#
_cell.length_a   1.000
_cell.length_b   1.000
_cell.length_c   1.000
_cell.angle_alpha   90.00
_cell.angle_beta   90.00
_cell.angle_gamma   90.00
#
_symmetry.space_group_name_H-M   'P 1'
#
loop_
_entity.id
_entity.type
_entity.pdbx_description
1 polymer ?
#
loop_
_entity_poly.entity_id
_entity_poly.type
_entity_poly.pdbx_seq_one_letter_code
_entity_poly.pdbx_strand_id
1 'polypeptide(L)'
;MSLSKRFDQNPARLRVLLSGSGRPASLNQQRCYRCGKVWWPRQPRKPVRCPGCKSPYWDKPRRVRQAVTPSNESVNKETLSHSLGQTLTKAFRSKDADHPGDHNDRSLAHALTVLKEMKAAGRTWQEMADRLEREFGAKLEKDQLKALVR
;
A
#
# COMPACT_ATOMS: atom_id res chain seq x y z
N MET A 1 -38.25 -0.56 -16.20
CA MET A 1 -38.35 -0.37 -14.73
C MET A 1 -36.94 -0.25 -14.16
N SER A 2 -36.36 0.95 -14.10
CA SER A 2 -35.09 1.16 -13.40
C SER A 2 -35.14 2.50 -12.67
N LEU A 3 -35.14 2.37 -11.33
CA LEU A 3 -35.33 3.44 -10.37
C LEU A 3 -34.16 4.42 -10.41
N SER A 4 -34.42 5.63 -10.89
CA SER A 4 -33.53 6.78 -10.79
C SER A 4 -33.13 6.99 -9.33
N LYS A 5 -31.85 6.79 -9.03
CA LYS A 5 -31.20 7.20 -7.79
C LYS A 5 -31.29 8.72 -7.67
N ARG A 6 -32.36 9.19 -7.02
CA ARG A 6 -32.47 10.57 -6.54
C ARG A 6 -31.48 10.70 -5.39
N PHE A 7 -30.26 11.11 -5.70
CA PHE A 7 -29.36 11.65 -4.70
C PHE A 7 -29.99 12.92 -4.16
N ASP A 8 -30.43 12.87 -2.91
CA ASP A 8 -30.93 14.00 -2.12
C ASP A 8 -29.95 15.17 -2.14
N GLN A 9 -30.10 16.07 -3.12
CA GLN A 9 -29.56 17.42 -3.08
C GLN A 9 -30.49 18.27 -2.23
N ASN A 10 -30.49 18.04 -0.91
CA ASN A 10 -31.11 18.97 0.02
C ASN A 10 -29.98 19.64 0.82
N PRO A 11 -29.56 20.87 0.46
CA PRO A 11 -28.55 21.58 1.23
C PRO A 11 -29.08 21.78 2.64
N ALA A 12 -28.43 21.11 3.58
CA ALA A 12 -28.79 21.03 4.97
C ALA A 12 -29.08 22.43 5.57
N ARG A 13 -30.34 22.66 5.95
CA ARG A 13 -30.78 23.88 6.66
C ARG A 13 -29.93 24.05 7.93
N LEU A 14 -29.08 25.07 7.95
CA LEU A 14 -28.34 25.50 9.13
C LEU A 14 -29.35 25.80 10.26
N ARG A 15 -29.30 25.02 11.35
CA ARG A 15 -30.02 25.36 12.58
C ARG A 15 -29.20 26.37 13.36
N VAL A 16 -29.61 27.63 13.30
CA VAL A 16 -29.07 28.69 14.16
C VAL A 16 -29.77 28.57 15.51
N LEU A 17 -29.02 28.24 16.57
CA LEU A 17 -29.51 28.45 17.93
C LEU A 17 -29.34 29.93 18.24
N LEU A 18 -30.44 30.67 18.37
CA LEU A 18 -30.42 32.01 18.96
C LEU A 18 -30.15 31.85 20.46
N SER A 19 -28.89 31.97 20.87
CA SER A 19 -28.52 32.15 22.28
C SER A 19 -28.27 33.64 22.51
N GLY A 20 -29.12 34.27 23.32
CA GLY A 20 -29.27 35.72 23.48
C GLY A 20 -28.10 36.54 24.03
N SER A 21 -26.85 36.08 23.91
CA SER A 21 -25.66 36.84 24.34
C SER A 21 -24.32 36.20 23.91
N GLY A 22 -24.32 35.31 22.91
CA GLY A 22 -23.11 34.64 22.43
C GLY A 22 -23.08 34.52 20.92
N ARG A 23 -21.89 34.60 20.31
CA ARG A 23 -21.69 34.42 18.87
C ARG A 23 -22.49 33.21 18.37
N PRO A 24 -23.21 33.31 17.23
CA PRO A 24 -24.00 32.20 16.71
C PRO A 24 -23.09 31.02 16.44
N ALA A 25 -23.17 29.99 17.29
CA ALA A 25 -22.44 28.76 17.08
C ALA A 25 -23.17 27.96 16.00
N SER A 26 -22.61 27.94 14.79
CA SER A 26 -23.10 27.10 13.69
C SER A 26 -22.90 25.63 14.06
N LEU A 27 -23.99 24.92 14.36
CA LEU A 27 -23.96 23.50 14.65
C LEU A 27 -23.88 22.71 13.34
N ASN A 28 -22.70 22.16 13.06
CA ASN A 28 -22.51 21.34 11.87
C ASN A 28 -23.05 19.93 12.08
N GLN A 29 -23.71 19.39 11.05
CA GLN A 29 -24.15 18.01 10.99
C GLN A 29 -22.96 17.06 11.21
N GLN A 30 -23.15 16.03 12.05
CA GLN A 30 -22.14 15.03 12.36
C GLN A 30 -22.55 13.67 11.79
N ARG A 31 -21.57 12.88 11.34
CA ARG A 31 -21.77 11.52 10.81
C ARG A 31 -20.83 10.54 11.50
N CYS A 32 -21.31 9.34 11.79
CA CYS A 32 -20.50 8.26 12.35
C CYS A 32 -19.79 7.47 11.25
N TYR A 33 -18.47 7.33 11.33
CA TYR A 33 -17.67 6.47 10.45
C TYR A 33 -17.80 4.96 10.73
N ARG A 34 -18.54 4.56 11.77
CA ARG A 34 -18.75 3.14 12.13
C ARG A 34 -20.09 2.62 11.65
N CYS A 35 -21.18 3.27 12.03
CA CYS A 35 -22.53 2.86 11.65
C CYS A 35 -23.18 3.75 10.59
N GLY A 36 -22.52 4.82 10.14
CA GLY A 36 -23.05 5.73 9.12
C GLY A 36 -24.15 6.69 9.59
N LYS A 37 -24.64 6.57 10.84
CA LYS A 37 -25.69 7.44 11.39
C LYS A 37 -25.29 8.91 11.31
N VAL A 38 -26.22 9.74 10.85
CA VAL A 38 -26.10 11.20 10.77
C VAL A 38 -26.96 11.83 11.86
N TRP A 39 -26.46 12.86 12.55
CA TRP A 39 -27.22 13.60 13.56
C TRP A 39 -26.79 15.07 13.65
N TRP A 40 -27.66 15.87 14.26
CA TRP A 40 -27.39 17.28 14.56
C TRP A 40 -27.08 17.41 16.06
N PRO A 41 -25.88 17.88 16.44
CA PRO A 41 -25.54 18.07 17.85
C PRO A 41 -26.40 19.20 18.43
N ARG A 42 -26.84 19.06 19.68
CA ARG A 42 -27.62 20.11 20.39
C ARG A 42 -26.74 21.17 21.04
N GLN A 43 -25.46 20.85 21.23
CA GLN A 43 -24.45 21.71 21.83
C GLN A 43 -23.26 21.81 20.89
N PRO A 44 -22.47 22.90 20.93
CA PRO A 44 -21.27 23.04 20.11
C PRO A 44 -20.18 22.01 20.47
N ARG A 45 -20.27 21.39 21.65
CA ARG A 45 -19.34 20.36 22.10
C ARG A 45 -19.55 19.06 21.31
N LYS A 46 -18.45 18.50 20.79
CA LYS A 46 -18.46 17.19 20.12
C LYS A 46 -18.86 16.07 21.11
N PRO A 47 -19.77 15.15 20.73
CA PRO A 47 -20.14 14.05 21.60
C PRO A 47 -18.99 13.07 21.78
N VAL A 48 -18.86 12.47 22.96
CA VAL A 48 -17.82 11.47 23.24
C VAL A 48 -18.13 10.14 22.54
N ARG A 49 -19.41 9.82 22.35
CA ARG A 49 -19.87 8.55 21.78
C ARG A 49 -20.91 8.77 20.69
N CYS A 50 -20.95 7.86 19.72
CA CYS A 50 -21.99 7.84 18.70
C CYS A 50 -23.38 7.61 19.33
N PRO A 51 -24.42 8.38 18.99
CA PRO A 51 -25.78 8.14 19.46
C PRO A 51 -26.42 6.85 18.89
N GLY A 52 -25.89 6.32 17.78
CA GLY A 52 -26.35 5.06 17.20
C GLY A 52 -25.66 3.84 17.79
N CYS A 53 -24.36 3.69 17.51
CA CYS A 53 -23.59 2.49 17.89
C CYS A 53 -22.83 2.60 19.23
N LYS A 54 -22.93 3.73 19.94
CA LYS A 54 -22.18 4.02 21.18
C LYS A 54 -20.66 3.98 21.05
N SER A 55 -20.12 3.88 19.83
CA SER A 55 -18.67 3.85 19.59
C SER A 55 -18.03 5.18 19.98
N PRO A 56 -16.90 5.18 20.72
CA PRO A 56 -16.12 6.39 21.00
C PRO A 56 -15.32 6.88 19.79
N TYR A 57 -15.11 6.02 18.78
CA TYR A 57 -14.33 6.33 17.57
C TYR A 57 -15.24 6.64 16.39
N TRP A 58 -16.28 7.43 16.64
CA TRP A 58 -17.31 7.73 15.65
C TRP A 58 -16.84 8.78 14.64
N ASP A 59 -15.91 9.65 15.02
CA ASP A 59 -15.32 10.74 14.25
C ASP A 59 -14.02 10.33 13.53
N LYS A 60 -13.46 9.16 13.87
CA LYS A 60 -12.24 8.64 13.27
C LYS A 60 -12.57 7.67 12.14
N PRO A 61 -12.12 7.93 10.89
CA PRO A 61 -12.25 6.95 9.83
C PRO A 61 -11.53 5.65 10.24
N ARG A 62 -12.07 4.51 9.80
CA ARG A 62 -11.36 3.24 9.98
C ARG A 62 -10.06 3.37 9.19
N ARG A 63 -8.91 3.14 9.84
CA ARG A 63 -7.64 2.97 9.12
C ARG A 63 -7.89 1.82 8.15
N VAL A 64 -8.08 2.15 6.88
CA VAL A 64 -7.89 1.17 5.82
C VAL A 64 -6.46 0.71 6.04
N ARG A 65 -6.28 -0.55 6.45
CA ARG A 65 -5.06 -1.24 6.05
C ARG A 65 -5.05 -0.99 4.55
N GLN A 66 -4.11 -0.19 4.07
CA GLN A 66 -3.78 -0.19 2.67
C GLN A 66 -3.39 -1.65 2.43
N ALA A 67 -4.38 -2.46 2.06
CA ALA A 67 -4.12 -3.62 1.26
C ALA A 67 -3.30 -3.01 0.14
N VAL A 68 -2.04 -3.40 0.08
CA VAL A 68 -1.19 -3.15 -1.06
C VAL A 68 -1.94 -3.82 -2.20
N THR A 69 -2.89 -3.11 -2.79
CA THR A 69 -3.40 -3.43 -4.10
C THR A 69 -2.23 -3.07 -4.98
N PRO A 70 -1.50 -4.05 -5.56
CA PRO A 70 -0.64 -3.71 -6.68
C PRO A 70 -1.57 -2.95 -7.64
N SER A 71 -1.17 -1.73 -7.96
CA SER A 71 -1.82 -0.93 -8.97
C SER A 71 -1.94 -1.82 -10.21
N ASN A 72 -3.14 -2.36 -10.46
CA ASN A 72 -3.57 -2.81 -11.79
C ASN A 72 -3.79 -1.57 -12.66
N GLU A 73 -2.82 -0.66 -12.64
CA GLU A 73 -2.58 0.20 -13.78
C GLU A 73 -2.09 -0.78 -14.83
N SER A 74 -2.89 -0.94 -15.88
CA SER A 74 -2.62 -1.76 -17.05
C SER A 74 -1.41 -1.19 -17.78
N VAL A 75 -0.24 -1.25 -17.15
CA VAL A 75 1.02 -1.14 -17.84
C VAL A 75 1.11 -2.43 -18.63
N ASN A 76 0.85 -2.33 -19.93
CA ASN A 76 0.98 -3.42 -20.87
C ASN A 76 2.31 -4.11 -20.61
N LYS A 77 2.25 -5.29 -19.98
CA LYS A 77 3.41 -6.07 -19.59
C LYS A 77 4.29 -6.36 -20.81
N GLU A 78 3.68 -6.43 -21.99
CA GLU A 78 4.33 -6.55 -23.29
C GLU A 78 5.17 -5.32 -23.65
N THR A 79 4.70 -4.10 -23.40
CA THR A 79 5.45 -2.89 -23.79
C THR A 79 6.66 -2.67 -22.87
N LEU A 80 6.53 -3.01 -21.58
CA LEU A 80 7.66 -2.99 -20.64
C LEU A 80 8.64 -4.13 -20.88
N SER A 81 8.16 -5.35 -21.19
CA SER A 81 9.06 -6.47 -21.49
C SER A 81 9.83 -6.24 -22.79
N HIS A 82 9.18 -5.66 -23.81
CA HIS A 82 9.87 -5.30 -25.05
C HIS A 82 10.86 -4.14 -24.86
N SER A 83 10.57 -3.13 -24.05
CA SER A 83 11.51 -2.03 -23.82
C SER A 83 12.71 -2.44 -22.97
N LEU A 84 12.51 -3.27 -21.93
CA LEU A 84 13.59 -3.86 -21.12
C LEU A 84 14.41 -4.89 -21.92
N GLY A 85 13.76 -5.72 -22.75
CA GLY A 85 14.44 -6.67 -23.62
C GLY A 85 15.32 -5.99 -24.66
N GLN A 86 14.86 -4.88 -25.25
CA GLN A 86 15.65 -4.08 -26.20
C GLN A 86 16.80 -3.33 -25.53
N THR A 87 16.63 -2.82 -24.31
CA THR A 87 17.72 -2.13 -23.60
C THR A 87 18.80 -3.10 -23.11
N LEU A 88 18.42 -4.29 -22.63
CA LEU A 88 19.38 -5.33 -22.24
C LEU A 88 20.14 -5.90 -23.44
N THR A 89 19.46 -6.25 -24.54
CA THR A 89 20.15 -6.75 -25.75
C THR A 89 21.10 -5.72 -26.35
N LYS A 90 20.83 -4.42 -26.23
CA LYS A 90 21.72 -3.36 -26.70
C LYS A 90 22.91 -3.12 -25.76
N ALA A 91 22.74 -3.31 -24.45
CA ALA A 91 23.82 -3.23 -23.47
C ALA A 91 24.80 -4.42 -23.57
N PHE A 92 24.32 -5.61 -23.94
CA PHE A 92 25.15 -6.81 -24.08
C PHE A 92 25.73 -7.01 -25.50
N ARG A 93 25.41 -6.16 -26.49
CA ARG A 93 25.89 -6.32 -27.88
C ARG A 93 27.32 -5.82 -28.15
N SER A 94 28.02 -5.28 -27.15
CA SER A 94 29.34 -4.68 -27.34
C SER A 94 30.48 -5.40 -26.60
N LYS A 95 30.32 -6.65 -26.17
CA LYS A 95 31.47 -7.41 -25.71
C LYS A 95 31.30 -8.91 -25.94
N ASP A 96 31.86 -9.30 -27.08
CA ASP A 96 32.38 -10.62 -27.44
C ASP A 96 31.35 -11.75 -27.65
N ALA A 97 31.48 -12.34 -28.83
CA ALA A 97 30.78 -13.51 -29.29
C ALA A 97 31.22 -14.77 -28.51
N ASP A 98 30.40 -15.82 -28.64
CA ASP A 98 30.63 -17.21 -28.23
C ASP A 98 30.29 -17.63 -26.80
N HIS A 99 28.99 -17.85 -26.51
CA HIS A 99 28.46 -19.15 -26.05
C HIS A 99 26.95 -19.09 -25.70
N PRO A 100 26.15 -20.15 -26.01
CA PRO A 100 24.71 -20.18 -25.78
C PRO A 100 24.37 -20.55 -24.33
N GLY A 101 23.20 -20.08 -23.89
CA GLY A 101 22.74 -20.09 -22.51
C GLY A 101 22.57 -21.46 -21.87
N ASP A 102 23.06 -21.56 -20.64
CA ASP A 102 22.69 -22.53 -19.60
C ASP A 102 23.31 -22.14 -18.23
N HIS A 103 24.35 -21.30 -18.23
CA HIS A 103 25.14 -21.02 -17.03
C HIS A 103 24.47 -20.11 -15.99
N ASN A 104 23.53 -19.23 -16.39
CA ASN A 104 22.97 -18.22 -15.47
C ASN A 104 21.88 -18.77 -14.53
N ASP A 105 21.08 -19.73 -14.98
CA ASP A 105 20.04 -20.34 -14.15
C ASP A 105 20.64 -21.24 -13.06
N ARG A 106 21.79 -21.87 -13.37
CA ARG A 106 22.58 -22.64 -12.41
C ARG A 106 23.17 -21.76 -11.31
N SER A 107 23.59 -20.53 -11.64
CA SER A 107 24.10 -19.55 -10.68
C SER A 107 23.03 -19.08 -9.68
N LEU A 108 21.81 -18.79 -10.13
CA LEU A 108 20.72 -18.36 -9.25
C LEU A 108 20.24 -19.49 -8.32
N ALA A 109 20.07 -20.70 -8.83
CA ALA A 109 19.71 -21.87 -8.02
C ALA A 109 20.77 -22.17 -6.95
N HIS A 110 22.05 -22.01 -7.30
CA HIS A 110 23.16 -22.13 -6.37
C HIS A 110 23.11 -21.03 -5.29
N ALA A 111 22.89 -19.76 -5.66
CA ALA A 111 22.75 -18.65 -4.72
C ALA A 111 21.64 -18.88 -3.69
N LEU A 112 20.49 -19.41 -4.13
CA LEU A 112 19.36 -19.72 -3.23
C LEU A 112 19.69 -20.87 -2.27
N THR A 113 20.45 -21.87 -2.71
CA THR A 113 20.90 -22.99 -1.87
C THR A 113 21.85 -22.49 -0.77
N VAL A 114 22.85 -21.69 -1.15
CA VAL A 114 23.81 -21.07 -0.22
C VAL A 114 23.08 -20.20 0.82
N LEU A 115 22.10 -19.40 0.38
CA LEU A 115 21.28 -18.58 1.28
C LEU A 115 20.49 -19.41 2.29
N LYS A 116 19.90 -20.53 1.86
CA LYS A 116 19.15 -21.42 2.76
C LYS A 116 20.06 -22.09 3.80
N GLU A 117 21.23 -22.56 3.39
CA GLU A 117 22.23 -23.14 4.30
C GLU A 117 22.72 -22.12 5.33
N MET A 118 23.04 -20.90 4.89
CA MET A 118 23.49 -19.84 5.81
C MET A 118 22.40 -19.43 6.79
N LYS A 119 21.14 -19.42 6.37
CA LYS A 119 20.00 -19.16 7.26
C LYS A 119 19.81 -20.29 8.28
N ALA A 120 19.96 -21.55 7.85
CA ALA A 120 19.91 -22.70 8.75
C ALA A 120 21.06 -22.70 9.77
N ALA A 121 22.24 -22.19 9.37
CA ALA A 121 23.39 -22.00 10.25
C ALA A 121 23.28 -20.78 11.20
N GLY A 122 22.19 -20.01 11.16
CA GLY A 122 21.97 -18.87 12.05
C GLY A 122 22.85 -17.65 11.74
N ARG A 123 23.41 -17.55 10.52
CA ARG A 123 24.22 -16.38 10.10
C ARG A 123 23.39 -15.11 10.11
N THR A 124 24.06 -13.97 10.25
CA THR A 124 23.40 -12.67 10.15
C THR A 124 23.10 -12.32 8.69
N TRP A 125 22.06 -11.51 8.46
CA TRP A 125 21.71 -11.05 7.10
C TRP A 125 22.83 -10.23 6.44
N GLN A 126 23.67 -9.57 7.24
CA GLN A 126 24.82 -8.79 6.76
C GLN A 126 25.87 -9.72 6.11
N GLU A 127 26.23 -10.80 6.79
CA GLU A 127 27.18 -11.79 6.27
C GLU A 127 26.65 -12.50 4.99
N MET A 128 25.33 -12.71 4.90
CA MET A 128 24.71 -13.24 3.69
C MET A 128 24.81 -12.27 2.51
N ALA A 129 24.61 -10.98 2.76
CA ALA A 129 24.72 -9.94 1.73
C ALA A 129 26.17 -9.81 1.23
N ASP A 130 27.14 -9.73 2.13
CA ASP A 130 28.57 -9.60 1.79
C ASP A 130 29.06 -10.80 0.96
N ARG A 131 28.57 -12.00 1.25
CA ARG A 131 28.94 -13.22 0.52
C ARG A 131 28.32 -13.29 -0.86
N LEU A 132 27.05 -12.87 -1.00
CA LEU A 132 26.40 -12.78 -2.32
C LEU A 132 27.04 -11.71 -3.20
N GLU A 133 27.47 -10.60 -2.62
CA GLU A 133 28.21 -9.57 -3.35
C GLU A 133 29.55 -10.12 -3.83
N ARG A 134 30.25 -10.93 -3.02
CA ARG A 134 31.53 -11.56 -3.38
C ARG A 134 31.39 -12.68 -4.42
N GLU A 135 30.37 -13.53 -4.31
CA GLU A 135 30.21 -14.72 -5.17
C GLU A 135 29.42 -14.42 -6.46
N PHE A 136 28.48 -13.48 -6.42
CA PHE A 136 27.56 -13.20 -7.53
C PHE A 136 27.58 -11.74 -8.00
N GLY A 137 28.36 -10.85 -7.37
CA GLY A 137 28.43 -9.43 -7.73
C GLY A 137 27.12 -8.66 -7.52
N ALA A 138 26.16 -9.25 -6.82
CA ALA A 138 24.82 -8.71 -6.66
C ALA A 138 24.66 -8.08 -5.26
N LYS A 139 24.48 -6.76 -5.22
CA LYS A 139 24.05 -6.07 -3.99
C LYS A 139 22.56 -6.25 -3.79
N LEU A 140 22.20 -6.96 -2.72
CA LEU A 140 20.82 -7.19 -2.32
C LEU A 140 20.56 -6.55 -0.97
N GLU A 141 19.50 -5.76 -0.89
CA GLU A 141 19.02 -5.16 0.35
C GLU A 141 18.51 -6.24 1.32
N LYS A 142 18.59 -5.96 2.63
CA LYS A 142 18.14 -6.90 3.69
C LYS A 142 16.71 -7.39 3.48
N ASP A 143 15.83 -6.53 2.98
CA ASP A 143 14.43 -6.87 2.75
C ASP A 143 14.24 -7.71 1.47
N GLN A 144 15.12 -7.58 0.47
CA GLN A 144 15.16 -8.46 -0.70
C GLN A 144 15.64 -9.86 -0.32
N LEU A 145 16.68 -9.94 0.52
CA LEU A 145 17.18 -11.21 1.07
C LEU A 145 16.10 -11.95 1.88
N LYS A 146 15.37 -11.24 2.73
CA LYS A 146 14.24 -11.83 3.48
C LYS A 146 13.12 -12.33 2.58
N ALA A 147 12.86 -11.66 1.46
CA ALA A 147 11.84 -12.07 0.50
C ALA A 147 12.24 -13.35 -0.27
N LEU A 148 13.53 -13.53 -0.55
CA LEU A 148 14.09 -14.69 -1.26
C LEU A 148 14.11 -15.97 -0.41
N VAL A 149 14.23 -15.85 0.91
CA VAL A 149 14.30 -16.99 1.84
C VAL A 149 13.01 -17.13 2.67
N ARG A 150 11.89 -16.62 2.18
CA ARG A 150 10.57 -16.77 2.81
C ARG A 150 9.88 -18.04 2.34
#